data_AF-A0A921BC15-F1
#
_entry.id   AF-A0A921BC15-F1
#
_cell.length_a   1.000
_cell.length_b   1.000
_cell.length_c   1.000
_cell.angle_alpha   90.00
_cell.angle_beta   90.00
_cell.angle_gamma   90.00
#
_symmetry.space_group_name_H-M   'P 1'
#
loop_
_entity.id
_entity.type
_entity.pdbx_description
1 polymer ?
#
loop_
_entity_poly.entity_id
_entity_poly.type
_entity_poly.pdbx_seq_one_letter_code
_entity_poly.pdbx_strand_id
1 'polypeptide(L)' 'MYVDNCAMQLVRNPKQFDVILTTNMFGDILSDEASMLTGSIGMLPSASLGEKYAMYKPKFHGSAPDIAGRN' A
#
# COMPACT_ATOMS: atom_id res chain seq x y z
N MET A 1 -9.95 -14.64 -7.08
CA MET A 1 -10.04 -13.35 -7.82
C MET A 1 -8.68 -13.12 -8.45
N TYR A 2 -8.62 -12.77 -9.74
CA TYR A 2 -7.36 -12.42 -10.39
C TYR A 2 -6.95 -11.00 -10.00
N VAL A 3 -5.64 -10.71 -10.07
CA VAL A 3 -5.06 -9.44 -9.62
C VAL A 3 -5.58 -8.24 -10.43
N ASP A 4 -5.81 -8.45 -11.73
CA ASP A 4 -6.39 -7.47 -12.66
C ASP A 4 -7.81 -7.07 -12.28
N ASN A 5 -8.67 -8.05 -12.00
CA ASN A 5 -10.03 -7.80 -11.53
C ASN A 5 -10.04 -7.21 -10.10
N CYS A 6 -9.10 -7.62 -9.25
CA CYS A 6 -8.94 -7.03 -7.92
C CYS A 6 -8.59 -5.54 -8.01
N ALA A 7 -7.64 -5.15 -8.87
CA ALA A 7 -7.27 -3.75 -9.10
C ALA A 7 -8.47 -2.93 -9.62
N MET A 8 -9.21 -3.45 -10.59
CA MET A 8 -10.44 -2.80 -11.08
C MET A 8 -11.49 -2.61 -9.98
N GLN A 9 -11.69 -3.61 -9.13
CA GLN A 9 -12.66 -3.57 -8.03
C GLN A 9 -12.21 -2.64 -6.91
N LEU A 10 -10.90 -2.54 -6.67
CA LEU A 10 -10.31 -1.63 -5.71
C LEU A 10 -10.63 -0.18 -6.07
N VAL A 11 -10.51 0.18 -7.36
CA VAL A 11 -10.84 1.53 -7.86
C VAL A 11 -12.36 1.75 -7.89
N ARG A 12 -13.13 0.76 -8.37
CA ARG A 12 -14.58 0.90 -8.57
C ARG A 12 -15.38 0.93 -7.27
N ASN A 13 -15.05 0.05 -6.32
CA ASN A 13 -15.73 -0.02 -5.03
C ASN A 13 -14.78 -0.59 -3.95
N PRO A 14 -13.89 0.22 -3.38
CA PRO A 14 -12.91 -0.26 -2.40
C PRO A 14 -13.53 -0.78 -1.10
N LYS A 15 -14.72 -0.30 -0.73
CA LYS A 15 -15.42 -0.65 0.52
C LYS A 15 -15.90 -2.11 0.58
N GLN A 16 -15.79 -2.86 -0.52
CA GLN A 16 -16.13 -4.28 -0.54
C GLN A 16 -15.04 -5.17 0.07
N PHE A 17 -13.83 -4.63 0.28
CA PHE A 17 -12.68 -5.38 0.78
C PHE A 17 -12.35 -4.98 2.21
N ASP A 18 -12.31 -5.97 3.11
CA ASP A 18 -11.84 -5.78 4.49
C ASP A 18 -10.35 -6.16 4.63
N VAL A 19 -9.95 -7.33 4.10
CA VAL A 19 -8.57 -7.84 4.14
C VAL A 19 -8.18 -8.45 2.79
N ILE A 20 -7.05 -8.02 2.23
CA ILE A 20 -6.48 -8.56 0.97
C ILE A 20 -5.18 -9.28 1.28
N LEU A 21 -5.13 -10.59 1.02
CA LEU A 21 -3.91 -11.39 1.08
C LEU A 21 -3.44 -11.71 -0.35
N THR A 22 -2.18 -11.42 -0.66
CA THR A 22 -1.62 -11.61 -1.99
C THR A 22 -0.11 -11.84 -1.93
N THR A 23 0.51 -12.18 -3.07
CA THR A 23 1.96 -12.35 -3.17
C THR A 23 2.66 -11.00 -3.08
N ASN A 24 3.95 -11.00 -2.72
CA ASN A 24 4.71 -9.76 -2.49
C ASN A 24 4.60 -8.75 -3.65
N MET A 25 4.77 -9.22 -4.90
CA MET A 25 4.74 -8.36 -6.09
C MET A 25 3.35 -7.76 -6.38
N PHE A 26 2.28 -8.56 -6.20
CA PHE A 26 0.92 -8.07 -6.41
C PHE A 26 0.43 -7.22 -5.24
N GLY A 27 0.94 -7.46 -4.03
CA GLY A 27 0.64 -6.66 -2.84
C GLY A 27 1.21 -5.27 -2.93
N ASP A 28 2.39 -5.12 -3.53
CA ASP A 28 3.03 -3.84 -3.78
C ASP A 28 2.13 -2.98 -4.70
N ILE A 29 1.81 -3.51 -5.88
CA ILE A 29 0.96 -2.86 -6.89
C ILE A 29 -0.41 -2.48 -6.32
N LEU A 30 -1.12 -3.44 -5.70
CA LEU A 30 -2.45 -3.16 -5.14
C LEU A 30 -2.39 -2.15 -3.99
N SER A 31 -1.29 -2.09 -3.25
CA SER A 31 -1.15 -1.13 -2.17
C SER A 31 -0.83 0.29 -2.64
N ASP A 32 -0.11 0.43 -3.74
CA ASP A 32 0.08 1.72 -4.40
C ASP A 32 -1.24 2.23 -5.02
N GLU A 33 -2.01 1.34 -5.65
CA GLU A 33 -3.36 1.68 -6.13
C GLU A 33 -4.29 2.10 -4.98
N ALA A 34 -4.24 1.39 -3.84
CA ALA A 34 -4.99 1.76 -2.65
C ALA A 34 -4.59 3.14 -2.10
N SER A 35 -3.32 3.52 -2.24
CA SER A 35 -2.79 4.80 -1.77
C SER A 35 -3.37 6.00 -2.51
N MET A 36 -3.66 5.82 -3.81
CA MET A 36 -4.33 6.83 -4.64
C MET A 36 -5.76 7.05 -4.19
N LEU A 37 -6.44 6.01 -3.69
CA LEU A 37 -7.80 6.13 -3.13
C LEU A 37 -7.80 6.91 -1.81
N THR A 38 -6.74 6.81 -1.01
CA THR A 38 -6.60 7.56 0.25
C THR A 38 -6.07 9.00 0.04
N GLY A 39 -5.73 9.37 -1.19
CA GLY A 39 -5.32 10.73 -1.57
C GLY A 39 -3.84 11.06 -1.33
N SER A 40 -3.07 10.19 -0.68
CA SER A 40 -1.61 10.34 -0.54
C SER A 40 -0.94 9.02 -0.15
N ILE A 41 0.18 8.71 -0.80
CA ILE A 41 1.08 7.60 -0.44
C ILE A 41 1.62 7.76 0.99
N GLY A 42 1.85 9.00 1.44
CA GLY A 42 2.45 9.28 2.74
C GLY A 42 1.57 8.96 3.94
N MET A 43 0.28 8.69 3.74
CA MET A 43 -0.67 8.42 4.83
C MET A 43 -0.86 6.93 5.12
N LEU A 44 -0.22 6.03 4.36
CA LEU A 44 -0.38 4.59 4.56
C LEU A 44 0.65 4.07 5.59
N PRO A 45 0.21 3.57 6.76
CA PRO A 45 1.10 2.86 7.67
C PRO A 45 1.42 1.45 7.12
N SER A 46 2.66 0.98 7.31
CA SER A 46 3.09 -0.39 7.00
C SER A 46 3.64 -1.08 8.23
N ALA A 47 3.39 -2.37 8.35
CA ALA A 47 4.01 -3.23 9.35
C ALA A 47 4.54 -4.49 8.66
N SER A 48 5.85 -4.74 8.78
CA SER A 48 6.46 -6.01 8.41
C SER A 48 6.67 -6.82 9.68
N LEU A 49 5.86 -7.86 9.87
CA LEU A 49 5.92 -8.73 11.04
C LEU A 49 6.72 -9.98 10.68
N GLY A 50 7.85 -10.20 11.36
CA GLY A 50 8.59 -11.46 11.38
C GLY A 50 8.42 -12.16 12.73
N GLU A 51 8.84 -13.43 12.82
CA GLU A 51 8.65 -14.26 14.03
C GLU A 51 9.27 -13.68 15.31
N LYS A 52 10.33 -12.87 15.18
CA LYS A 52 11.04 -12.24 16.32
C LYS A 52 11.00 -10.71 16.33
N TYR A 53 10.69 -10.08 15.20
CA TYR A 53 10.81 -8.64 15.05
C TYR A 53 9.66 -8.08 14.23
N ALA A 54 9.08 -6.99 14.71
CA ALA A 54 8.09 -6.19 13.99
C ALA A 54 8.75 -4.88 13.55
N MET A 55 8.68 -4.59 12.25
CA MET A 55 9.23 -3.37 11.68
C MET A 55 8.08 -2.53 11.14
N TYR A 56 7.81 -1.41 11.81
CA TYR A 56 6.81 -0.44 11.37
C TYR A 56 7.49 0.62 10.51
N LYS A 57 7.00 0.78 9.29
CA LYS A 57 7.51 1.76 8.33
C LYS A 57 6.35 2.53 7.72
N PRO A 58 6.51 3.82 7.37
CA PRO A 58 5.58 4.44 6.44
C PRO A 58 5.63 3.68 5.11
N LYS A 59 4.47 3.33 4.52
CA LYS A 59 4.42 2.59 3.25
C LYS A 59 5.01 3.45 2.13
N PHE A 60 6.00 2.88 1.45
CA PHE A 60 6.47 3.13 0.08
C PHE A 60 6.72 4.54 -0.45
N HIS A 61 6.44 5.62 0.30
CA HIS A 61 7.19 6.83 0.03
C HIS A 61 8.65 6.44 0.26
N GLY A 62 9.45 6.44 -0.81
CA GLY A 62 10.88 6.21 -0.67
C GLY A 62 11.47 7.31 0.22
N SER A 63 12.79 7.49 0.16
CA SER A 63 13.42 8.61 0.86
C SER A 63 12.95 10.00 0.38
N ALA A 64 12.01 10.07 -0.57
CA ALA A 64 11.45 11.27 -1.19
C ALA A 64 12.49 12.38 -1.28
N PRO A 65 13.64 12.11 -1.95
CA PRO A 65 14.82 12.96 -1.90
C PRO A 65 14.58 14.34 -2.51
N ASP A 66 13.52 14.49 -3.29
CA ASP A 66 13.00 15.69 -3.94
C ASP A 66 12.31 16.67 -2.97
N ILE A 67 11.76 16.16 -1.85
CA ILE A 67 11.16 16.96 -0.77
C ILE A 67 11.95 16.87 0.55
N ALA A 68 12.99 16.02 0.60
CA ALA A 68 13.90 15.93 1.74
C ALA A 68 14.58 17.29 2.01
N GLY A 69 14.27 17.89 3.16
CA GLY A 69 14.83 19.18 3.58
C GLY A 69 14.08 20.42 3.06
N ARG A 70 12.91 20.25 2.43
CA ARG A 70 12.00 21.36 2.13
C ARG A 70 10.83 21.31 3.10
N ASN A 71 10.74 22.32 3.96
CA ASN A 71 9.63 22.54 4.90
C ASN A 71 8.43 23.14 4.19
#